data_AF-A0A165PMZ4-F1
#
_entry.id   AF-A0A165PMZ4-F1
#
_cell.length_a   1.000
_cell.length_b   1.000
_cell.length_c   1.000
_cell.angle_alpha   90.00
_cell.angle_beta   90.00
_cell.angle_gamma   90.00
#
_symmetry.space_group_name_H-M   'P 1'
#
loop_
_entity.id
_entity.type
_entity.pdbx_description
1 polymer ?
#
loop_
_entity_poly.entity_id
_entity_poly.type
_entity_poly.pdbx_seq_one_letter_code
_entity_poly.pdbx_strand_id
1 'polypeptide(L)' 'LLQIIDDTGAPLAECVNVLKHKINHGWGTVGDEIVVVVQQARPISATALASSTAIKVRCGDVRRAVIVCTRKPVRRPDGR' A
#
# COMPACT_ATOMS: atom_id res chain seq x y z
N LEU A 1 -4.08 8.45 4.87
CA LEU A 1 -2.87 7.65 5.16
C LEU A 1 -3.27 6.21 5.40
N LEU A 2 -2.50 5.27 4.85
CA LEU A 2 -2.72 3.84 4.92
C LEU A 2 -1.57 3.19 5.69
N GLN A 3 -1.89 2.19 6.51
CA GLN A 3 -0.90 1.33 7.13
C GLN A 3 -0.52 0.23 6.17
N ILE A 4 0.78 -0.02 6.05
CA ILE A 4 1.31 -1.13 5.27
C ILE A 4 1.54 -2.30 6.23
N ILE A 5 1.07 -3.49 5.84
CA ILE A 5 1.15 -4.71 6.65
C ILE A 5 1.97 -5.82 5.99
N ASP A 6 2.82 -5.46 5.02
CA ASP A 6 3.77 -6.36 4.39
C ASP A 6 5.16 -6.28 5.07
N ASP A 7 6.05 -7.18 4.69
CA ASP A 7 7.43 -7.28 5.18
C ASP A 7 8.40 -6.33 4.43
N THR A 8 7.88 -5.37 3.66
CA THR A 8 8.72 -4.46 2.84
C THR A 8 9.42 -3.37 3.65
N GLY A 9 9.07 -3.23 4.93
CA GLY A 9 9.75 -2.32 5.87
C GLY A 9 9.22 -0.88 5.86
N ALA A 10 8.15 -0.58 5.13
CA ALA A 10 7.45 0.70 5.24
C ALA A 10 6.24 0.56 6.17
N PRO A 11 6.10 1.35 7.26
CA PRO A 11 4.89 1.31 8.09
C PRO A 11 3.72 2.12 7.53
N LEU A 12 3.99 3.13 6.68
CA LEU A 12 3.01 4.16 6.37
C LEU A 12 3.15 4.68 4.94
N ALA A 13 2.01 4.78 4.26
CA ALA A 13 1.91 5.28 2.89
C ALA A 13 0.70 6.20 2.68
N GLU A 14 0.79 7.01 1.64
CA GLU A 14 -0.27 7.86 1.15
C GLU A 14 -0.77 7.35 -0.19
N CYS A 15 -2.09 7.25 -0.35
CA CYS A 15 -2.70 6.88 -1.63
C CYS A 15 -2.75 8.10 -2.55
N VAL A 16 -2.21 7.96 -3.75
CA VAL A 16 -2.21 9.01 -4.78
C VAL A 16 -3.25 8.72 -5.86
N ASN A 17 -3.45 7.44 -6.22
CA ASN A 17 -4.38 7.07 -7.28
C ASN A 17 -4.98 5.68 -7.07
N VAL A 18 -6.21 5.49 -7.52
CA VAL A 18 -6.91 4.19 -7.56
C VAL A 18 -7.03 3.76 -9.02
N LEU A 19 -6.42 2.64 -9.39
CA LEU A 19 -6.19 2.32 -10.80
C LEU A 19 -7.44 1.81 -11.54
N LYS A 20 -8.35 1.12 -10.84
CA LYS A 20 -9.43 0.34 -11.49
C LYS A 20 -10.79 1.04 -11.59
N HIS A 21 -11.06 2.09 -10.82
CA HIS A 21 -12.43 2.64 -10.70
C HIS A 21 -12.53 4.13 -11.05
N LYS A 22 -12.74 4.45 -12.33
CA LYS A 22 -13.18 5.79 -12.76
C LYS A 22 -14.58 6.15 -12.25
N ILE A 23 -15.42 5.14 -12.00
CA ILE A 23 -16.85 5.28 -11.63
C ILE A 23 -17.11 5.52 -10.15
N ASN A 24 -16.18 5.17 -9.24
CA ASN A 24 -16.35 5.38 -7.79
C ASN A 24 -15.79 6.72 -7.30
N HIS A 25 -15.73 7.73 -8.17
CA HIS A 25 -15.14 9.05 -7.85
C HIS A 25 -13.72 8.97 -7.26
N GLY A 26 -12.94 7.96 -7.64
CA GLY A 26 -11.58 7.74 -7.14
C GLY A 26 -11.51 7.11 -5.74
N TRP A 27 -12.60 6.59 -5.18
CA TRP A 27 -12.56 5.81 -3.94
C TRP A 27 -12.15 4.36 -4.21
N GLY A 28 -11.19 3.88 -3.41
CA GLY A 28 -10.76 2.49 -3.39
C GLY A 28 -11.45 1.70 -2.28
N THR A 29 -11.77 0.44 -2.56
CA THR A 29 -12.30 -0.53 -1.60
C THR A 29 -11.35 -1.73 -1.46
N VAL A 30 -11.68 -2.68 -0.59
CA VAL A 30 -10.93 -3.91 -0.40
C VAL A 30 -10.82 -4.67 -1.73
N GLY A 31 -9.59 -5.05 -2.11
CA GLY A 31 -9.25 -5.72 -3.36
C GLY A 31 -8.75 -4.80 -4.47
N ASP A 32 -8.87 -3.48 -4.31
CA ASP A 32 -8.44 -2.53 -5.33
C ASP A 32 -6.92 -2.31 -5.33
N GLU A 33 -6.37 -2.23 -6.54
CA GLU A 33 -4.98 -1.86 -6.78
C GLU A 33 -4.86 -0.33 -6.82
N ILE A 34 -3.94 0.18 -6.01
CA ILE A 34 -3.71 1.61 -5.80
C ILE A 34 -2.24 1.95 -6.01
N VAL A 35 -1.98 3.21 -6.36
CA VAL A 35 -0.65 3.80 -6.37
C VAL A 35 -0.46 4.57 -5.08
N VAL A 36 0.63 4.30 -4.39
CA VAL A 36 0.97 4.90 -3.10
C VAL A 36 2.35 5.53 -3.13
N VAL A 37 2.51 6.59 -2.33
CA VAL A 37 3.81 7.15 -1.97
C VAL A 37 4.14 6.71 -0.55
N VAL A 38 5.33 6.16 -0.35
CA VAL A 38 5.81 5.75 0.97
C VAL A 38 6.15 6.99 1.77
N GLN A 39 5.49 7.19 2.90
CA GLN A 39 5.70 8.36 3.78
C GLN A 39 6.74 8.08 4.87
N GLN A 40 6.88 6.81 5.26
CA GLN A 40 7.87 6.37 6.24
C GLN A 40 8.41 5.01 5.83
N ALA A 41 9.71 4.82 6.02
CA ALA A 41 10.40 3.55 5.80
C ALA A 41 11.39 3.29 6.93
N ARG A 42 11.51 2.03 7.35
CA ARG A 42 12.53 1.61 8.31
C ARG A 42 13.93 1.72 7.68
N PRO A 43 14.97 2.04 8.47
CA PRO A 43 16.33 2.10 7.95
C PRO A 43 16.74 0.74 7.35
N ILE A 44 17.23 0.76 6.12
CA ILE A 44 17.78 -0.43 5.47
C ILE A 44 19.23 -0.57 5.90
N SER A 45 19.62 -1.72 6.44
CA SER A 45 21.02 -1.99 6.80
C SER A 45 21.92 -2.05 5.55
N ALA A 46 23.17 -1.62 5.68
CA ALA A 46 24.14 -1.65 4.58
C ALA A 46 24.30 -3.07 3.99
N THR A 47 24.24 -4.10 4.83
CA THR A 47 24.28 -5.51 4.44
C THR A 47 23.07 -5.93 3.60
N ALA A 48 21.87 -5.46 3.94
CA ALA A 48 20.66 -5.72 3.15
C ALA A 48 20.71 -4.98 1.80
N LEU A 49 21.39 -3.82 1.74
CA LEU A 49 21.56 -3.05 0.51
C LEU A 49 22.44 -3.79 -0.53
N ALA A 50 23.33 -4.66 -0.10
CA ALA A 50 24.17 -5.49 -0.98
C ALA A 50 23.42 -6.70 -1.57
N SER A 51 22.28 -7.09 -1.01
CA SER A 51 21.47 -8.20 -1.55
C SER A 51 20.69 -7.74 -2.79
N SER A 52 20.78 -8.48 -3.89
CA SER A 52 20.03 -8.21 -5.13
C SER A 52 18.57 -8.67 -5.06
N THR A 53 18.23 -9.49 -4.07
CA THR A 53 16.92 -10.13 -3.91
C THR A 53 15.98 -9.43 -2.92
N ALA A 54 16.48 -8.51 -2.08
CA ALA A 54 15.63 -7.82 -1.11
C ALA A 54 14.84 -6.66 -1.73
N ILE A 55 13.55 -6.58 -1.39
CA ILE A 55 12.70 -5.42 -1.69
C ILE A 55 13.15 -4.25 -0.82
N LYS A 56 13.74 -3.23 -1.45
CA LYS A 56 14.31 -2.06 -0.77
C LYS A 56 13.35 -0.89 -0.89
N VAL A 57 12.61 -0.61 0.17
CA VAL A 57 11.66 0.51 0.22
C VAL A 57 12.26 1.73 0.90
N ARG A 58 12.17 2.90 0.26
CA ARG A 58 12.61 4.19 0.80
C ARG A 58 11.43 5.15 0.95
N CYS A 59 11.59 6.13 1.83
CA CYS A 59 10.65 7.26 1.92
C CYS A 59 10.63 8.02 0.59
N GLY A 60 9.45 8.38 0.12
CA GLY A 60 9.20 9.02 -1.17
C GLY A 60 9.03 8.05 -2.35
N ASP A 61 9.28 6.75 -2.16
CA ASP A 61 9.09 5.77 -3.23
C ASP A 61 7.62 5.69 -3.66
N VAL A 62 7.38 5.70 -4.96
CA VAL A 62 6.07 5.42 -5.55
C VAL A 62 5.97 3.93 -5.85
N ARG A 63 4.97 3.26 -5.27
CA ARG A 63 4.70 1.82 -5.52
C ARG A 63 3.24 1.54 -5.75
N ARG A 64 2.98 0.35 -6.29
CA ARG A 64 1.64 -0.22 -6.32
C ARG A 64 1.39 -1.04 -5.05
N ALA A 65 0.16 -0.98 -4.56
CA ALA A 65 -0.29 -1.72 -3.40
C ALA A 65 -1.75 -2.18 -3.62
N VAL A 66 -2.21 -3.10 -2.77
CA VAL A 66 -3.61 -3.55 -2.76
C VAL A 66 -4.23 -3.22 -1.42
N ILE A 67 -5.45 -2.68 -1.44
CA ILE A 67 -6.22 -2.44 -0.21
C ILE A 67 -6.72 -3.79 0.31
N VAL A 68 -6.23 -4.22 1.47
CA VAL A 68 -6.61 -5.51 2.09
C VAL A 68 -7.69 -5.36 3.15
N CYS A 69 -7.78 -4.20 3.79
CA CYS A 69 -8.81 -3.88 4.76
C CYS A 69 -9.07 -2.37 4.78
N THR A 70 -10.28 -1.99 5.16
CA THR A 70 -10.68 -0.60 5.32
C THR A 70 -11.46 -0.43 6.62
N ARG A 71 -11.43 0.78 7.18
CA ARG A 71 -12.28 1.12 8.34
C ARG A 71 -13.76 1.26 7.94
N LYS A 72 -14.02 1.60 6.67
CA LYS A 72 -15.38 1.67 6.13
C LYS A 72 -15.93 0.24 6.03
N PRO A 73 -17.15 -0.03 6.53
CA PRO A 73 -17.74 -1.36 6.38
C PRO A 73 -17.93 -1.69 4.90
N VAL A 74 -17.58 -2.92 4.54
CA VAL A 74 -17.82 -3.51 3.22
C VAL A 74 -18.98 -4.48 3.36
N ARG A 75 -20.04 -4.27 2.58
CA ARG A 75 -21.20 -5.17 2.58
C ARG A 75 -20.86 -6.42 1.78
N ARG A 76 -20.93 -7.58 2.40
CA ARG A 76 -20.76 -8.86 1.70
C ARG A 76 -22.10 -9.40 1.19
N PRO A 77 -22.08 -10.25 0.14
CA PRO A 77 -23.30 -10.87 -0.40
C PRO A 77 -24.05 -11.75 0.59
N ASP A 78 -23.35 -12.37 1.53
CA ASP A 78 -23.90 -13.22 2.60
C ASP A 78 -24.48 -12.42 3.79
N GLY A 79 -24.39 -11.09 3.74
CA GLY A 79 -24.93 -10.20 4.78
C GLY A 79 -24.06 -10.05 6.04
N ARG A 80 -22.85 -10.62 6.06
CA ARG A 80 -21.88 -10.52 7.17
C ARG A 80 -20.77 -9.49 6.89
#